data_AF-A0A242DF84-F1
#
_entry.id   AF-A0A242DF84-F1
#
_cell.length_a   1.000
_cell.length_b   1.000
_cell.length_c   1.000
_cell.angle_alpha   90.00
_cell.angle_beta   90.00
_cell.angle_gamma   90.00
#
_symmetry.space_group_name_H-M   'P 1'
#
loop_
_entity.id
_entity.type
_entity.pdbx_description
1 polymer ?
#
loop_
_entity_poly.entity_id
_entity_poly.type
_entity_poly.pdbx_seq_one_letter_code
_entity_poly.pdbx_strand_id
1 'polypeptide(L)' 'MTLMSRLKPNIFLFIGMMIVLLNALFMNFNFLMNILGFVLILFSSDITKLINNHLKSNH' A
#
# COMPACT_ATOMS: atom_id res chain seq x y z
N MET A 1 -27.02 -9.00 -1.85
CA MET A 1 -26.01 -8.10 -2.43
C MET A 1 -24.94 -7.84 -1.36
N THR A 2 -24.03 -8.80 -1.17
CA THR A 2 -22.96 -8.72 -0.17
C THR A 2 -21.87 -7.78 -0.68
N LEU A 3 -22.04 -6.51 -0.35
CA LEU A 3 -21.15 -5.41 -0.70
C LEU A 3 -19.92 -5.43 0.25
N MET A 4 -19.07 -6.46 0.17
CA MET A 4 -17.89 -6.55 1.04
C MET A 4 -16.68 -7.06 0.26
N SER A 5 -15.53 -6.40 0.52
CA SER A 5 -14.15 -6.84 0.29
C SER A 5 -13.37 -6.39 -0.96
N ARG A 6 -13.75 -5.32 -1.67
CA ARG A 6 -12.78 -4.66 -2.58
C ARG A 6 -12.04 -3.55 -1.86
N LEU A 7 -10.74 -3.76 -1.63
CA LEU A 7 -9.82 -2.69 -1.26
C LEU A 7 -9.88 -1.57 -2.31
N LYS A 8 -9.93 -0.32 -1.84
CA LYS A 8 -9.87 0.84 -2.72
C LYS A 8 -8.52 0.79 -3.48
N PRO A 9 -8.52 1.03 -4.81
CA PRO A 9 -7.35 0.84 -5.67
C PRO A 9 -6.11 1.68 -5.29
N ASN A 10 -6.30 2.70 -4.45
CA ASN A 10 -5.24 3.66 -4.10
C ASN A 10 -4.79 3.59 -2.63
N ILE A 11 -5.30 2.65 -1.84
CA ILE A 11 -5.02 2.65 -0.39
C ILE A 11 -3.54 2.40 -0.09
N PHE A 12 -2.90 1.47 -0.81
CA PHE A 12 -1.47 1.19 -0.63
C PHE A 12 -0.58 2.31 -1.17
N LEU A 13 -1.02 3.00 -2.23
CA LEU A 13 -0.34 4.18 -2.74
C LEU A 13 -0.33 5.29 -1.69
N PHE A 14 -1.48 5.53 -1.05
CA PHE A 14 -1.60 6.49 0.04
C PHE A 14 -0.73 6.11 1.25
N ILE A 15 -0.74 4.84 1.66
CA ILE A 15 0.10 4.34 2.75
C ILE A 15 1.58 4.53 2.42
N GLY A 16 2.01 4.16 1.21
CA GLY A 16 3.40 4.34 0.78
C GLY A 16 3.83 5.80 0.79
N MET A 17 2.98 6.72 0.32
CA MET A 17 3.24 8.17 0.39
C MET A 17 3.39 8.65 1.84
N MET A 18 2.53 8.20 2.75
CA MET A 18 2.60 8.56 4.17
C MET A 18 3.89 8.06 4.83
N ILE A 19 4.34 6.85 4.48
CA ILE A 19 5.61 6.31 4.98
C ILE A 19 6.78 7.17 4.53
N VAL A 20 6.84 7.57 3.25
CA VAL A 20 7.92 8.44 2.73
C VAL A 20 7.89 9.81 3.41
N LEU A 21 6.71 10.41 3.58
CA LEU A 21 6.53 11.70 4.27
C LEU A 21 6.97 11.64 5.74
N LEU A 22 6.50 10.64 6.49
CA LEU A 22 6.88 10.45 7.89
C LEU A 22 8.38 10.20 8.02
N ASN A 23 8.96 9.43 7.10
CA ASN A 23 10.39 9.16 7.09
C ASN A 23 11.23 10.43 6.88
N ALA A 24 10.81 11.29 5.94
CA ALA A 24 11.45 12.57 5.68
C ALA A 24 11.34 13.54 6.87
N LEU A 25 10.17 13.57 7.53
CA LEU A 25 9.91 14.51 8.63
C LEU A 25 10.52 14.10 9.97
N PHE A 26 10.56 12.80 10.28
CA PHE A 26 10.84 12.33 11.64
C PHE A 26 12.01 11.35 11.75
N MET A 27 12.44 10.72 10.66
CA MET A 27 13.47 9.65 10.70
C MET A 27 14.74 9.98 9.94
N ASN A 28 14.99 11.27 9.66
CA ASN A 28 16.20 11.75 9.00
C ASN A 28 16.49 11.01 7.68
N PHE A 29 15.47 10.82 6.84
CA PHE A 29 15.59 10.14 5.56
C PHE A 29 16.16 8.72 5.67
N ASN A 30 15.69 7.94 6.65
CA ASN A 30 16.12 6.56 6.80
C ASN A 30 15.96 5.79 5.47
N PHE A 31 17.07 5.24 4.98
CA PHE A 31 17.12 4.64 3.65
C PHE A 31 16.18 3.44 3.50
N LEU A 32 16.11 2.59 4.52
CA LEU A 32 15.24 1.41 4.52
C LEU A 32 13.76 1.81 4.45
N MET A 33 13.36 2.81 5.24
CA MET A 33 11.98 3.30 5.25
C MET A 33 11.60 3.96 3.92
N ASN A 34 12.53 4.65 3.26
CA ASN A 34 12.31 5.16 1.91
C ASN A 34 12.08 4.02 0.91
N ILE A 35 12.91 2.97 0.91
CA ILE A 35 12.72 1.81 0.04
C ILE A 35 11.33 1.19 0.28
N LEU A 36 10.96 0.97 1.55
CA LEU A 36 9.66 0.38 1.88
C LEU A 36 8.50 1.24 1.38
N GLY A 37 8.56 2.56 1.57
CA GLY A 37 7.57 3.49 1.05
C GLY A 37 7.49 3.48 -0.48
N PHE A 38 8.63 3.49 -1.16
CA PHE A 38 8.69 3.44 -2.62
C PHE A 38 8.17 2.13 -3.20
N VAL A 39 8.52 0.98 -2.60
CA VAL A 39 7.99 -0.33 -3.02
C VAL A 39 6.47 -0.34 -2.90
N LEU A 40 5.92 0.18 -1.80
CA LEU A 40 4.47 0.30 -1.63
C LEU A 40 3.80 1.21 -2.67
N ILE A 41 4.44 2.31 -3.06
CA ILE A 41 3.93 3.22 -4.10
C ILE A 41 3.99 2.54 -5.48
N LEU A 42 5.14 2.00 -5.87
CA LEU A 42 5.37 1.42 -7.20
C LEU A 42 4.51 0.19 -7.46
N PHE A 43 4.37 -0.68 -6.45
CA PHE A 43 3.62 -1.93 -6.58
C PHE A 43 2.21 -1.84 -6.00
N SER A 44 1.69 -0.64 -5.73
CA SER A 44 0.40 -0.45 -5.04
C SER A 44 -0.76 -1.13 -5.76
N SER A 45 -0.77 -1.09 -7.09
CA SER A 45 -1.81 -1.70 -7.92
C SER A 45 -1.76 -3.22 -7.86
N ASP A 46 -0.56 -3.80 -7.96
CA ASP A 46 -0.35 -5.24 -7.95
C ASP A 46 -0.64 -5.83 -6.56
N ILE A 47 -0.22 -5.16 -5.49
CA ILE A 47 -0.59 -5.51 -4.11
C ILE A 47 -2.10 -5.48 -3.94
N THR A 48 -2.77 -4.44 -4.44
CA THR A 48 -4.24 -4.32 -4.34
C THR A 48 -4.94 -5.43 -5.10
N LYS A 49 -4.47 -5.77 -6.32
CA LYS A 49 -5.01 -6.88 -7.12
C LYS A 49 -4.79 -8.21 -6.42
N LEU A 50 -3.60 -8.45 -5.89
CA LEU A 50 -3.24 -9.69 -5.20
C LEU A 50 -4.15 -9.91 -3.98
N ILE A 51 -4.34 -8.88 -3.16
CA ILE A 51 -5.21 -8.98 -1.98
C ILE A 51 -6.68 -9.11 -2.39
N ASN A 52 -7.16 -8.33 -3.36
CA ASN A 52 -8.55 -8.46 -3.83
C ASN A 52 -8.83 -9.84 -4.44
N ASN A 53 -7.86 -10.45 -5.13
CA ASN A 53 -7.98 -11.81 -5.65
C ASN A 53 -8.01 -12.84 -4.52
N HIS A 54 -7.16 -12.68 -3.50
CA HIS A 54 -7.17 -13.54 -2.32
C HIS A 54 -8.50 -13.45 -1.56
N LEU A 55 -9.03 -12.24 -1.36
CA LEU A 55 -10.32 -12.01 -0.71
C LEU A 55 -11.50 -12.60 -1.49
N LYS A 56 -11.46 -12.55 -2.83
CA LYS A 56 -12.47 -13.19 -3.69
C LYS A 56 -12.37 -14.71 -3.70
N SER A 57 -11.17 -15.27 -3.58
CA SER A 57 -10.96 -16.72 -3.60
C SER A 57 -11.42 -17.41 -2.31
N ASN A 58 -11.55 -16.66 -1.21
CA ASN A 58 -12.02 -17.15 0.08
C ASN A 58 -13.55 -17.04 0.23
N HIS A 59 -14.29 -16.74 -0.84
CA HIS A 59 -15.73 -16.50 -0.83
C HIS A 59 -16.46 -17.30 -1.91
#